data_AF-A0A1H9Y9R5-F1
#
_entry.id   AF-A0A1H9Y9R5-F1
#
_cell.length_a   1.000
_cell.length_b   1.000
_cell.length_c   1.000
_cell.angle_alpha   90.00
_cell.angle_beta   90.00
_cell.angle_gamma   90.00
#
_symmetry.space_group_name_H-M   'P 1'
#
loop_
_entity.id
_entity.type
_entity.pdbx_description
1 polymer ?
#
loop_
_entity_poly.entity_id
_entity_poly.type
_entity_poly.pdbx_seq_one_letter_code
_entity_poly.pdbx_strand_id
1 'polypeptide(L)'
;MSNRNKDMNSKIIELIKGVIDSKGIKYTYVSNCTDINYQRLMRLFNQNAIISGSELICICKNLPVELDELMDIVEGFSDKQKN
;
A
#
# COMPACT_ATOMS: atom_id res chain seq x y z
N MET A 1 -17.58 -6.22 -7.91
CA MET A 1 -16.12 -6.27 -7.70
C MET A 1 -15.79 -7.49 -6.85
N SER A 2 -14.83 -8.32 -7.28
CA SER A 2 -14.48 -9.58 -6.59
C SER A 2 -13.92 -9.32 -5.18
N ASN A 3 -14.34 -10.13 -4.20
CA ASN A 3 -13.80 -10.12 -2.83
C ASN A 3 -12.27 -10.32 -2.78
N ARG A 4 -11.67 -10.85 -3.85
CA ARG A 4 -10.23 -11.17 -3.94
C ARG A 4 -9.33 -9.93 -4.11
N ASN A 5 -9.74 -8.95 -4.91
CA ASN A 5 -8.96 -7.71 -5.06
C ASN A 5 -8.92 -6.91 -3.76
N LYS A 6 -9.93 -7.07 -2.90
CA LYS A 6 -9.95 -6.47 -1.55
C LYS A 6 -8.90 -7.10 -0.64
N ASP A 7 -8.69 -8.41 -0.72
CA ASP A 7 -7.69 -9.13 0.08
C ASP A 7 -6.25 -8.68 -0.24
N MET A 8 -5.90 -8.57 -1.52
CA MET A 8 -4.58 -8.08 -1.93
C MET A 8 -4.37 -6.60 -1.53
N ASN A 9 -5.36 -5.73 -1.81
CA ASN A 9 -5.27 -4.32 -1.46
C ASN A 9 -5.07 -4.12 0.04
N SER A 10 -5.83 -4.84 0.87
CA SER A 10 -5.72 -4.73 2.33
C SER A 10 -4.35 -5.16 2.83
N LYS A 11 -3.77 -6.25 2.29
CA LYS A 11 -2.40 -6.69 2.65
C LYS A 11 -1.34 -5.65 2.27
N ILE A 12 -1.44 -5.07 1.09
CA ILE A 12 -0.53 -4.00 0.64
C ILE A 12 -0.64 -2.78 1.57
N ILE A 13 -1.87 -2.38 1.91
CA ILE A 13 -2.13 -1.25 2.82
C ILE A 13 -1.60 -1.54 4.22
N GLU A 14 -1.79 -2.76 4.74
CA GLU A 14 -1.27 -3.20 6.03
C GLU A 14 0.27 -3.19 6.07
N LEU A 15 0.94 -3.71 5.04
CA LEU A 15 2.40 -3.68 4.91
C LEU A 15 2.92 -2.23 4.99
N ILE A 16 2.38 -1.35 4.14
CA ILE A 16 2.81 0.05 4.08
C ILE A 16 2.53 0.76 5.41
N LYS A 17 1.35 0.53 6.00
CA LYS A 17 0.97 1.14 7.29
C LYS A 17 1.88 0.67 8.42
N GLY A 18 2.27 -0.61 8.44
CA GLY A 18 3.23 -1.14 9.40
C GLY A 18 4.59 -0.43 9.32
N VAL A 19 5.07 -0.13 8.11
CA VAL A 19 6.29 0.67 7.90
C VAL A 19 6.14 2.10 8.44
N ILE A 20 5.00 2.74 8.18
CA ILE A 20 4.71 4.11 8.65
C ILE A 20 4.68 4.15 10.18
N ASP A 21 3.93 3.23 10.80
CA ASP A 21 3.70 3.19 12.24
C ASP A 21 4.99 2.82 13.00
N SER A 22 5.72 1.80 12.54
CA SER A 22 6.98 1.35 13.19
C SER A 22 8.10 2.39 13.16
N LYS A 23 8.13 3.25 12.13
CA LYS A 23 9.12 4.33 12.00
C LYS A 23 8.61 5.68 12.49
N GLY A 24 7.38 5.76 13.01
CA GLY A 24 6.77 7.01 13.48
C GLY A 24 6.61 8.07 12.39
N ILE A 25 6.43 7.64 11.13
CA ILE A 25 6.31 8.54 9.98
C ILE A 25 4.93 9.19 10.01
N LYS A 26 4.89 10.52 9.87
CA LYS A 26 3.62 11.26 9.82
C LYS A 26 3.04 11.20 8.41
N TYR A 27 1.73 11.07 8.27
CA TYR A 27 1.08 11.16 6.95
C TYR A 27 1.29 12.50 6.23
N THR A 28 1.57 13.59 6.96
CA THR A 28 2.00 14.85 6.35
C THR A 28 3.34 14.73 5.65
N TYR A 29 4.28 13.98 6.21
CA TYR A 29 5.56 13.67 5.56
C TYR A 29 5.35 12.82 4.30
N VAL A 30 4.55 11.75 4.41
CA VAL A 30 4.19 10.90 3.27
C VAL A 30 3.58 11.73 2.15
N SER A 31 2.67 12.65 2.50
CA SER A 31 2.02 13.53 1.53
C SER A 31 3.02 14.39 0.78
N ASN A 32 3.97 14.99 1.50
CA ASN A 32 4.99 15.88 0.93
C ASN A 32 5.99 15.14 0.03
N CYS A 33 6.38 13.90 0.36
CA CYS A 33 7.39 13.18 -0.43
C CYS A 33 6.80 12.35 -1.58
N THR A 34 5.50 12.07 -1.57
CA THR A 34 4.84 11.25 -2.61
C THR A 34 3.94 12.05 -3.55
N ASP A 35 3.70 13.33 -3.28
CA ASP A 35 2.67 14.18 -3.90
C ASP A 35 1.23 13.61 -3.79
N ILE A 36 1.02 12.60 -2.95
CA ILE A 36 -0.32 12.07 -2.65
C ILE A 36 -0.93 12.97 -1.57
N ASN A 37 -2.07 13.59 -1.87
CA ASN A 37 -2.69 14.50 -0.92
C ASN A 37 -3.08 13.79 0.40
N TYR A 38 -3.05 14.53 1.51
CA TYR A 38 -3.33 14.00 2.84
C TYR A 38 -4.70 13.31 2.95
N GLN A 39 -5.75 13.88 2.35
CA GLN A 39 -7.10 13.30 2.38
C GLN A 39 -7.15 11.94 1.68
N ARG A 40 -6.37 11.76 0.61
CA ARG A 40 -6.24 10.51 -0.13
C ARG A 40 -5.52 9.47 0.71
N LEU A 41 -4.44 9.84 1.40
CA LEU A 41 -3.78 8.97 2.37
C LEU A 41 -4.75 8.51 3.47
N MET A 42 -5.60 9.41 3.99
CA MET A 42 -6.62 9.03 4.98
C MET A 42 -7.59 7.98 4.44
N ARG A 43 -8.04 8.13 3.18
CA ARG A 43 -8.91 7.14 2.53
C ARG A 43 -8.21 5.80 2.34
N LEU A 44 -6.94 5.80 1.94
CA LEU A 44 -6.15 4.58 1.75
C LEU A 44 -5.98 3.82 3.08
N PHE A 45 -5.43 4.47 4.11
CA PHE A 45 -4.99 3.78 5.33
C PHE A 45 -6.07 3.64 6.42
N ASN A 46 -7.16 4.40 6.36
CA ASN A 46 -8.23 4.37 7.38
C ASN A 46 -9.60 3.93 6.83
N GLN A 47 -9.81 3.99 5.51
CA GLN A 47 -11.08 3.62 4.88
C GLN A 47 -10.94 2.47 3.88
N ASN A 48 -9.76 1.84 3.83
CA ASN A 48 -9.42 0.72 2.96
C ASN A 48 -9.74 1.03 1.49
N ALA A 49 -9.51 2.27 1.06
CA ALA A 49 -9.66 2.66 -0.34
C ALA A 49 -8.63 1.91 -1.20
N ILE A 50 -8.99 1.64 -2.45
CA ILE A 50 -8.09 0.95 -3.37
C ILE A 50 -6.92 1.86 -3.70
N ILE A 51 -5.70 1.36 -3.49
CA ILE A 51 -4.47 2.00 -3.93
C ILE A 51 -4.28 1.78 -5.43
N SER A 52 -3.96 2.84 -6.17
CA SER A 52 -3.58 2.70 -7.57
C SER A 52 -2.13 2.22 -7.70
N GLY A 53 -1.77 1.65 -8.86
CA GLY A 53 -0.37 1.27 -9.13
C GLY A 53 0.59 2.47 -9.06
N SER A 54 0.17 3.65 -9.54
CA SER A 54 1.00 4.85 -9.46
C SER A 54 1.21 5.33 -8.03
N GLU A 55 0.17 5.28 -7.18
CA GLU A 55 0.26 5.62 -5.76
C GLU A 55 1.20 4.66 -5.03
N LEU A 56 1.07 3.36 -5.30
CA LEU A 56 1.94 2.33 -4.74
C LEU A 56 3.41 2.59 -5.10
N ILE A 57 3.70 2.87 -6.37
CA ILE A 57 5.06 3.19 -6.83
C ILE A 57 5.60 4.43 -6.11
N CYS A 58 4.82 5.52 -6.03
CA CYS A 58 5.26 6.74 -5.34
C CYS A 58 5.57 6.48 -3.86
N ILE A 59 4.75 5.69 -3.18
CA ILE A 59 4.95 5.32 -1.78
C ILE A 59 6.21 4.47 -1.61
N CYS A 60 6.35 3.38 -2.38
CA CYS A 60 7.51 2.48 -2.27
C CYS A 60 8.84 3.14 -2.64
N LYS A 61 8.84 4.18 -3.50
CA LYS A 61 10.06 4.94 -3.80
C LYS A 61 10.51 5.87 -2.68
N ASN A 62 9.60 6.28 -1.78
CA ASN A 62 9.87 7.29 -0.76
C ASN A 62 9.83 6.75 0.67
N LEU A 63 9.24 5.56 0.86
CA LEU A 63 9.19 4.86 2.14
C LEU A 63 10.02 3.58 2.06
N PRO A 64 10.67 3.18 3.16
CA PRO A 64 11.45 1.95 3.24
C PRO A 64 10.53 0.73 3.35
N VAL A 65 9.80 0.44 2.27
CA VAL A 65 8.97 -0.76 2.13
C VAL A 65 9.85 -1.87 1.57
N GLU A 66 9.87 -3.02 2.24
CA GLU A 66 10.59 -4.20 1.76
C GLU A 66 9.94 -4.73 0.49
N LEU A 67 10.67 -4.67 -0.63
CA LEU A 67 10.13 -5.06 -1.93
C LEU A 67 9.86 -6.56 -2.02
N ASP A 68 10.66 -7.39 -1.36
CA ASP A 68 10.46 -8.84 -1.33
C ASP A 68 9.11 -9.19 -0.68
N GLU A 69 8.78 -8.56 0.45
CA GLU A 69 7.48 -8.74 1.12
C GLU A 69 6.31 -8.25 0.26
N LEU A 70 6.49 -7.15 -0.48
CA LEU A 70 5.50 -6.66 -1.42
C LEU A 70 5.29 -7.65 -2.59
N MET A 71 6.37 -8.19 -3.13
CA MET A 71 6.32 -9.15 -4.24
C MET A 71 5.67 -10.46 -3.81
N ASP A 72 5.93 -10.96 -2.61
CA ASP A 72 5.25 -12.14 -2.06
C ASP A 72 3.72 -11.97 -2.04
N ILE A 73 3.23 -10.78 -1.70
CA ILE A 73 1.79 -10.46 -1.72
C ILE A 73 1.23 -10.50 -3.14
N VAL A 74 1.98 -9.96 -4.12
CA VAL A 74 1.57 -9.86 -5.53
C VAL A 74 1.66 -11.22 -6.26
N GLU A 75 2.72 -11.99 -6.01
CA GLU A 75 2.95 -13.31 -6.60
C GLU A 75 1.99 -14.35 -6.00
N GLY A 76 1.80 -14.33 -4.68
CA GLY A 76 0.80 -15.16 -4.01
C GLY A 76 -0.63 -14.90 -4.49
N PHE A 77 -0.90 -13.74 -5.09
CA PHE A 77 -2.15 -13.46 -5.79
C PHE A 77 -2.16 -13.98 -7.24
N SER A 78 -1.01 -13.90 -7.93
CA SER A 78 -0.85 -14.34 -9.32
C SER A 78 -0.92 -15.86 -9.48
N ASP A 79 -0.35 -16.62 -8.55
CA ASP A 79 -0.38 -18.09 -8.59
C ASP A 79 -1.75 -18.67 -8.23
N LYS A 80 -2.56 -17.95 -7.45
CA LYS A 80 -3.95 -18.31 -7.15
C LYS A 80 -4.95 -17.98 -8.27
N GLN A 81 -4.50 -17.36 -9.36
CA GLN A 81 -5.30 -17.16 -10.57
C GLN A 81 -5.06 -18.24 -11.64
N LYS A 82 -3.97 -18.99 -11.51
CA LYS A 82 -3.60 -20.08 -12.45
C LYS A 82 -4.25 -21.43 -12.09
N ASN A 83 -4.85 -21.54 -10.91
CA ASN A 83 -5.61 -22.69 -10.41
C ASN A 83 -7.08 -22.32 -10.22
#